data_AF-A0A7S4T8Y4-F1
#
_entry.id   AF-A0A7S4T8Y4-F1
#
_cell.length_a   1.000
_cell.length_b   1.000
_cell.length_c   1.000
_cell.angle_alpha   90.00
_cell.angle_beta   90.00
_cell.angle_gamma   90.00
#
_symmetry.space_group_name_H-M   'P 1'
#
loop_
_entity.id
_entity.type
_entity.pdbx_description
1 polymer ?
#
loop_
_entity_poly.entity_id
_entity_poly.type
_entity_poly.pdbx_seq_one_letter_code
_entity_poly.pdbx_strand_id
1 'polypeptide(L)'
;LHSLRDKYGVEQSDESTSSSSPSSAHKAKCNIIAMGISTFAMNLVGVDDNGDLIGVDESMTYACNSTYVTDECKSLRSQLTEQQQRDLYRRTGAPIHSAFALPQLRSYYCCY
;
A
#
# COMPACT_ATOMS: atom_id res chain seq x y z
N LEU A 1 11.26 -4.30 -7.51
CA LEU A 1 12.02 -3.48 -6.53
C LEU A 1 13.39 -2.97 -7.01
N HIS A 2 14.03 -3.55 -8.03
CA HIS A 2 15.36 -3.09 -8.50
C HIS A 2 15.37 -1.71 -9.22
N SER A 3 14.22 -1.20 -9.69
CA SER A 3 14.18 0.01 -10.53
C SER A 3 13.98 1.34 -9.76
N LEU A 4 13.76 1.30 -8.45
CA LEU A 4 13.62 2.52 -7.63
C LEU A 4 14.91 2.93 -6.92
N ARG A 5 15.88 2.01 -6.84
CA ARG A 5 17.17 2.24 -6.18
C ARG A 5 18.07 3.20 -6.97
N ASP A 6 17.95 3.21 -8.29
CA ASP A 6 18.72 4.10 -9.17
C ASP A 6 18.19 5.55 -9.17
N LYS A 7 16.93 5.76 -8.75
CA LYS A 7 16.29 7.09 -8.77
C LYS A 7 16.57 7.92 -7.51
N TYR A 8 16.93 7.27 -6.41
CA TYR A 8 17.16 7.90 -5.10
C TYR A 8 18.47 7.42 -4.49
N GLY A 9 19.57 7.61 -5.24
CA GLY A 9 20.92 7.21 -4.84
C GLY A 9 21.20 7.44 -3.35
N VAL A 10 21.19 6.33 -2.59
CA VAL A 10 21.74 6.28 -1.24
C VAL A 10 23.22 5.97 -1.43
N GLU A 11 24.04 7.01 -1.47
CA GLU A 11 25.49 6.84 -1.51
C GLU A 11 25.98 6.27 -0.17
N GLN A 12 26.54 5.07 -0.22
CA GLN A 12 27.45 4.55 0.80
C GLN A 12 28.77 5.31 0.64
N SER A 13 29.14 6.05 1.67
CA SER A 13 30.43 6.74 1.76
C SER A 13 31.52 5.74 2.13
N ASP A 14 32.27 5.28 1.12
CA ASP A 14 33.62 4.74 1.30
C ASP A 14 34.64 5.88 1.15
N GLU A 15 35.44 6.07 2.20
CA GLU A 15 36.41 7.14 2.37
C GLU A 15 37.72 6.77 1.66
N SER A 16 38.14 7.55 0.67
CA SER A 16 39.53 7.54 0.15
C SER A 16 39.87 8.88 -0.50
N THR A 17 40.79 9.56 0.15
CA THR A 17 41.27 10.92 -0.06
C THR A 17 41.97 11.11 -1.41
N SER A 18 41.56 12.11 -2.20
CA SER A 18 42.50 12.87 -3.05
C SER A 18 42.02 14.30 -3.27
N SER A 19 42.96 15.22 -3.07
CA SER A 19 42.80 16.67 -2.98
C SER A 19 42.50 17.33 -4.32
N SER A 20 41.35 17.98 -4.43
CA SER A 20 41.17 19.14 -5.30
C SER A 20 40.11 20.08 -4.71
N SER A 21 40.37 21.37 -4.85
CA SER A 21 39.76 22.51 -4.15
C SER A 21 38.23 22.44 -3.98
N PRO A 22 37.67 22.63 -2.77
CA PRO A 22 36.23 22.72 -2.60
C PRO A 22 35.77 24.10 -3.04
N SER A 23 35.30 24.23 -4.28
CA SER A 23 34.31 25.28 -4.55
C SER A 23 33.13 24.96 -3.65
N SER A 24 32.90 25.81 -2.65
CA SER A 24 31.90 25.62 -1.62
C SER A 24 30.51 25.70 -2.24
N ALA A 25 30.08 24.60 -2.85
CA ALA A 25 28.69 24.38 -3.20
C ALA A 25 27.93 24.33 -1.87
N HIS A 26 27.44 25.49 -1.45
CA HIS A 26 26.45 25.58 -0.38
C HIS A 26 25.27 24.69 -0.76
N LYS A 27 25.24 23.45 -0.24
CA LYS A 27 24.03 22.62 -0.24
C LYS A 27 23.00 23.41 0.54
N ALA A 28 22.14 24.14 -0.17
CA ALA A 28 21.04 24.88 0.43
C ALA A 28 20.19 23.88 1.23
N LYS A 29 20.07 24.11 2.53
CA LYS A 29 19.20 23.29 3.40
C LYS A 29 17.76 23.58 2.98
N CYS A 30 17.10 22.58 2.40
CA CYS A 30 15.67 22.64 2.14
C CYS A 30 14.93 22.53 3.48
N ASN A 31 14.18 23.56 3.85
CA ASN A 31 13.33 23.53 5.04
C ASN A 31 11.92 23.10 4.64
N ILE A 32 11.57 21.83 4.88
CA ILE A 32 10.23 21.31 4.62
C ILE A 32 9.30 21.78 5.74
N ILE A 33 8.41 22.72 5.42
CA ILE A 33 7.44 23.28 6.39
C ILE A 33 6.16 22.44 6.52
N ALA A 34 5.85 21.61 5.52
CA ALA A 34 4.69 20.73 5.51
C ALA A 34 4.86 19.61 4.48
N MET A 35 4.22 18.47 4.74
CA MET A 35 4.10 17.34 3.82
C MET A 35 2.65 16.85 3.81
N GLY A 36 2.09 16.68 2.62
CA GLY A 36 0.80 16.04 2.41
C GLY A 36 0.98 14.77 1.60
N ILE A 37 0.31 13.69 2.01
CA ILE A 37 0.31 12.42 1.28
C ILE A 37 -1.09 12.20 0.75
N SER A 38 -1.19 11.89 -0.54
CA SER A 38 -2.41 11.45 -1.19
C SER A 38 -2.11 10.17 -1.94
N THR A 39 -3.00 9.19 -1.85
CA THR A 39 -2.84 7.87 -2.47
C THR A 39 -4.11 7.50 -3.21
N PHE A 40 -4.00 6.53 -4.12
CA PHE A 40 -5.18 5.92 -4.71
C PHE A 40 -5.99 5.23 -3.61
N ALA A 41 -7.29 5.54 -3.58
CA ALA A 41 -8.21 4.93 -2.64
C ALA A 41 -8.29 3.42 -2.87
N MET A 42 -8.55 2.69 -1.77
CA MET A 42 -8.81 1.24 -1.77
C MET A 42 -7.61 0.33 -2.07
N ASN A 43 -6.39 0.81 -1.82
CA ASN A 43 -5.24 -0.07 -1.69
C ASN A 43 -5.20 -0.65 -0.26
N LEU A 44 -4.95 -1.96 -0.16
CA LEU A 44 -4.74 -2.66 1.11
C LEU A 44 -3.27 -3.08 1.21
N VAL A 45 -2.63 -2.67 2.31
CA VAL A 45 -1.25 -3.03 2.66
C VAL A 45 -1.28 -3.57 4.07
N GLY A 46 -0.91 -4.84 4.24
CA GLY A 46 -0.72 -5.43 5.57
C GLY A 46 0.71 -5.18 6.05
N VAL A 47 0.86 -4.80 7.32
CA VAL A 47 2.15 -4.64 8.00
C VAL A 47 2.15 -5.36 9.34
N ASP A 48 3.30 -5.87 9.77
CA ASP A 48 3.50 -6.42 11.10
C ASP A 48 3.90 -5.34 12.14
N ASP A 49 4.19 -5.76 13.37
CA ASP A 49 4.59 -4.87 14.47
C ASP A 49 5.95 -4.18 14.23
N ASN A 50 6.77 -4.71 13.32
CA ASN A 50 8.06 -4.11 12.94
C ASN A 50 7.92 -3.15 11.75
N GLY A 51 6.74 -3.09 11.13
CA GLY A 51 6.49 -2.35 9.90
C GLY A 51 6.89 -3.11 8.64
N ASP A 52 7.21 -4.40 8.75
CA ASP A 52 7.49 -5.26 7.60
C ASP A 52 6.18 -5.64 6.91
N LEU A 53 6.23 -5.72 5.57
CA LEU A 53 5.07 -6.06 4.76
C LEU A 53 4.67 -7.53 4.98
N ILE A 54 3.37 -7.77 5.18
CA ILE A 54 2.80 -9.12 5.31
C ILE A 54 1.85 -9.41 4.15
N GLY A 55 1.89 -10.64 3.61
CA GLY A 55 1.03 -11.11 2.52
C GLY A 55 1.80 -11.53 1.26
N VAL A 56 1.08 -12.18 0.34
CA VAL A 56 1.66 -12.81 -0.88
C VAL A 56 2.04 -11.78 -1.95
N ASP A 57 1.42 -10.59 -1.90
CA ASP A 57 1.71 -9.45 -2.76
C ASP A 57 1.88 -8.19 -1.90
N GLU A 58 2.94 -7.41 -2.15
CA GLU A 58 3.35 -6.23 -1.35
C GLU A 58 2.25 -5.15 -1.23
N SER A 59 1.27 -5.14 -2.15
CA SER A 59 0.07 -4.32 -2.03
C SER A 59 -1.06 -4.88 -2.89
N MET A 60 -2.28 -4.92 -2.35
CA MET A 60 -3.47 -5.19 -3.15
C MET A 60 -4.11 -3.88 -3.58
N THR A 61 -4.33 -3.74 -4.88
CA THR A 61 -4.93 -2.52 -5.44
C THR A 61 -6.41 -2.70 -5.70
N TYR A 62 -7.10 -1.59 -5.97
CA TYR A 62 -8.48 -1.60 -6.45
C TYR A 62 -8.69 -2.47 -7.72
N ALA A 63 -7.63 -2.70 -8.49
CA ALA A 63 -7.63 -3.53 -9.69
C ALA A 63 -7.34 -5.02 -9.41
N CYS A 64 -7.44 -5.46 -8.14
CA CYS A 64 -7.25 -6.85 -7.75
C CYS A 64 -8.18 -7.77 -8.57
N ASN A 65 -7.57 -8.63 -9.40
CA ASN A 65 -8.23 -9.62 -10.23
C ASN A 65 -8.07 -11.04 -9.68
N SER A 66 -7.71 -11.17 -8.40
CA SER A 66 -7.54 -12.45 -7.73
C SER A 66 -8.85 -13.25 -7.72
N THR A 67 -8.74 -14.52 -8.11
CA THR A 67 -9.85 -15.48 -8.06
C THR A 67 -10.31 -15.69 -6.62
N TYR A 68 -9.39 -15.72 -5.65
CA TYR A 68 -9.70 -15.84 -4.22
C TYR A 68 -10.58 -14.71 -3.70
N VAL A 69 -10.26 -13.46 -4.08
CA VAL A 69 -11.07 -12.27 -3.68
C VAL A 69 -12.43 -12.28 -4.37
N THR A 70 -12.46 -12.72 -5.63
CA THR A 70 -13.71 -12.84 -6.39
C THR A 70 -14.63 -13.88 -5.77
N ASP A 71 -14.09 -15.04 -5.39
CA ASP A 71 -14.86 -16.09 -4.74
C ASP A 71 -15.28 -15.70 -3.33
N GLU A 72 -14.45 -14.96 -2.60
CA GLU A 72 -14.83 -14.40 -1.30
C GLU A 72 -15.96 -13.37 -1.43
N CYS A 73 -15.97 -12.55 -2.49
CA CYS A 73 -17.11 -11.67 -2.77
C CYS A 73 -18.40 -12.47 -3.00
N LYS A 74 -18.34 -13.60 -3.71
CA LYS A 74 -19.52 -14.48 -3.90
C LYS A 74 -19.95 -15.10 -2.58
N SER A 75 -19.00 -15.59 -1.78
CA SER A 75 -19.21 -16.16 -0.46
C SER A 75 -19.87 -15.17 0.50
N LEU A 76 -19.38 -13.93 0.56
CA LEU A 76 -19.98 -12.85 1.35
C LEU A 76 -21.41 -12.54 0.92
N ARG A 77 -21.68 -12.50 -0.39
CA ARG A 77 -23.03 -12.25 -0.91
C ARG A 77 -23.98 -13.41 -0.64
N SER A 78 -23.51 -14.66 -0.63
CA SER A 78 -24.37 -15.81 -0.32
C SER A 78 -24.65 -15.96 1.18
N GLN A 79 -23.75 -15.49 2.04
CA GLN A 79 -23.94 -15.49 3.50
C GLN A 79 -24.86 -14.37 4.01
N LEU A 80 -25.06 -13.32 3.22
CA LEU A 80 -25.85 -12.15 3.62
C LEU A 80 -27.18 -12.10 2.87
N THR A 81 -28.26 -11.90 3.61
CA THR A 81 -29.56 -11.58 3.04
C THR A 81 -29.50 -10.27 2.26
N GLU A 82 -30.41 -10.07 1.29
CA GLU A 82 -30.48 -8.80 0.54
C GLU A 82 -30.61 -7.58 1.45
N GLN A 83 -31.35 -7.71 2.55
CA GLN A 83 -31.53 -6.62 3.50
C GLN A 83 -30.20 -6.26 4.19
N GLN A 84 -29.42 -7.26 4.62
CA GLN A 84 -28.09 -7.03 5.18
C GLN A 84 -27.14 -6.41 4.16
N GLN A 85 -27.22 -6.80 2.89
CA GLN A 85 -26.41 -6.19 1.83
C GLN A 85 -26.79 -4.71 1.60
N ARG A 86 -28.10 -4.38 1.60
CA ARG A 86 -28.58 -3.00 1.52
C ARG A 86 -28.17 -2.16 2.73
N ASP A 87 -28.28 -2.72 3.93
CA ASP A 87 -27.89 -2.03 5.16
C ASP A 87 -26.38 -1.81 5.24
N LEU A 88 -25.57 -2.77 4.74
CA LEU A 88 -24.13 -2.58 4.57
C LEU A 88 -23.85 -1.40 3.63
N TYR A 89 -24.46 -1.37 2.45
CA TYR A 89 -24.29 -0.26 1.50
C TYR A 89 -24.73 1.09 2.11
N ARG A 90 -25.86 1.12 2.83
CA ARG A 90 -26.33 2.33 3.51
C ARG A 90 -25.32 2.86 4.53
N ARG A 91 -24.63 1.97 5.25
CA ARG A 91 -23.66 2.34 6.30
C ARG A 91 -22.30 2.74 5.74
N THR A 92 -21.85 2.11 4.64
CA THR A 92 -20.47 2.27 4.14
C THR A 92 -20.39 3.07 2.84
N GLY A 93 -21.50 3.23 2.11
CA GLY A 93 -21.51 3.74 0.75
C GLY A 93 -20.88 2.80 -0.29
N ALA A 94 -20.47 1.59 0.11
CA ALA A 94 -19.70 0.66 -0.70
C ALA A 94 -20.40 -0.71 -0.82
N PRO A 95 -20.59 -1.25 -2.04
CA PRO A 95 -21.10 -2.60 -2.21
C PRO A 95 -20.02 -3.64 -1.88
N ILE A 96 -20.42 -4.90 -1.74
CA ILE A 96 -19.45 -6.01 -1.71
C ILE A 96 -18.85 -6.13 -3.11
N HIS A 97 -17.58 -5.78 -3.29
CA HIS A 97 -16.88 -5.82 -4.57
C HIS A 97 -15.37 -6.02 -4.34
N SER A 98 -14.68 -6.67 -5.28
CA SER A 98 -13.25 -7.05 -5.16
C SER A 98 -12.29 -5.88 -5.03
N ALA A 99 -12.71 -4.70 -5.51
CA ALA A 99 -11.96 -3.46 -5.40
C ALA A 99 -11.90 -2.89 -3.97
N PHE A 100 -12.72 -3.37 -3.03
CA PHE A 100 -12.73 -2.88 -1.65
C PHE A 100 -11.90 -3.76 -0.71
N ALA A 101 -11.45 -3.15 0.38
CA ALA A 101 -10.58 -3.81 1.35
C ALA A 101 -11.23 -5.01 2.06
N LEU A 102 -12.56 -5.04 2.27
CA LEU A 102 -13.19 -6.10 3.07
C LEU A 102 -13.01 -7.51 2.46
N PRO A 103 -13.35 -7.77 1.18
CA PRO A 103 -13.07 -9.06 0.56
C PRO A 103 -11.57 -9.39 0.51
N GLN A 104 -10.73 -8.40 0.21
CA GLN A 104 -9.27 -8.58 0.16
C GLN A 104 -8.70 -8.98 1.53
N LEU A 105 -9.17 -8.36 2.61
CA LEU A 105 -8.76 -8.65 3.97
C LEU A 105 -9.13 -10.09 4.36
N ARG A 106 -10.36 -10.50 4.07
CA ARG A 106 -10.83 -11.85 4.38
C ARG A 106 -10.11 -12.92 3.56
N SER A 107 -9.76 -12.65 2.31
CA SER A 107 -9.05 -13.61 1.46
C SER A 107 -7.60 -13.82 1.86
N TYR A 108 -6.89 -12.77 2.29
CA TYR A 108 -5.43 -12.83 2.48
C TYR A 108 -4.96 -12.74 3.93
N TYR A 109 -5.79 -12.22 4.83
CA TYR A 109 -5.36 -11.88 6.20
C TYR A 109 -6.21 -12.51 7.31
N CYS A 110 -7.28 -13.26 7.00
CA CYS A 110 -8.14 -13.87 8.02
C CYS A 110 -7.51 -15.09 8.73
N CYS A 111 -6.31 -15.51 8.31
CA CYS A 111 -5.58 -16.67 8.83
C CYS A 111 -4.22 -16.32 9.45
N TYR A 112 -3.92 -15.02 9.61
CA TYR A 112 -2.77 -14.52 10.38
C TYR A 112 -3.28 -13.97 11.71
#